data_AF-A0A3D0HPC0-F1
#
_entry.id   AF-A0A3D0HPC0-F1
#
_cell.length_a   1.000
_cell.length_b   1.000
_cell.length_c   1.000
_cell.angle_alpha   90.00
_cell.angle_beta   90.00
_cell.angle_gamma   90.00
#
_symmetry.space_group_name_H-M   'P 1'
#
loop_
_entity.id
_entity.type
_entity.pdbx_description
1 polymer ?
#
loop_
_entity_poly.entity_id
_entity_poly.type
_entity_poly.pdbx_seq_one_letter_code
_entity_poly.pdbx_strand_id
1 'polypeptide(L)'
;FMFIASFFMACLVVKMLPEIYRLSSTQKKRLWAGAGVYGIAAGIVAGKESVVQSVCMMVFLMITCALLWFVKEEKKLRLALFVVLICNLAANGNVMYQPFGANIQKTYLKEGTVQKQYDQKAVREAAKASDTTKMERVDVMTDRGYNPNRAVTMRATPHAYLGCSVYYSVVSGGFSKLMLALENSSGLMYSHRLIGMDGRSILDQLAGVRYVVSDEPSMVPYGFEKKSETLYENTEPVSIGYVYHAYMTEHTADGLDALDLQNALLHAAILGDPSDIQNEAVKSGLKEEAWNAEKNSLSFTMTDRSSFVWNKGILKIKRRNGVFHTKVTMRPGYEYYLRLRGLKIKKSEKNALWANVTMEDMVREFVISDTSYDFHLDRENYLITLGSVTGEQTKDLKFRINGPAVYELQDIEIVEVSMADYHEKVQQLMQERMTEVKKEKNEISGTVTNESDGILCLAVPYKNGYRLWIDGKEEKIETVNKMYIGCLLKKGENHSVLLKYETPGLKIGVILTI
;
A
#
# COMPACT_ATOMS: atom_id res chain seq x y z
N PHE A 1 -15.69 -15.02 -10.19
CA PHE A 1 -16.93 -15.49 -10.83
C PHE A 1 -16.93 -16.96 -11.29
N MET A 2 -15.81 -17.57 -11.70
CA MET A 2 -15.80 -18.99 -12.14
C MET A 2 -16.24 -20.02 -11.09
N PHE A 3 -15.97 -19.79 -9.79
CA PHE A 3 -16.33 -20.72 -8.71
C PHE A 3 -17.83 -21.03 -8.64
N ILE A 4 -18.69 -20.04 -8.90
CA ILE A 4 -20.15 -20.21 -8.86
C ILE A 4 -20.58 -21.20 -9.96
N ALA A 5 -20.08 -21.01 -11.18
CA ALA A 5 -20.35 -21.92 -12.29
C ALA A 5 -19.83 -23.34 -12.00
N SER A 6 -18.61 -23.47 -11.46
CA SER A 6 -18.06 -24.76 -11.06
C SER A 6 -18.90 -25.45 -9.98
N PHE A 7 -19.38 -24.71 -8.99
CA PHE A 7 -20.24 -25.23 -7.92
C PHE A 7 -21.60 -25.71 -8.48
N PHE A 8 -22.24 -24.91 -9.34
CA PHE A 8 -23.48 -25.32 -10.00
C PHE A 8 -23.28 -26.57 -10.86
N MET A 9 -22.19 -26.65 -11.62
CA MET A 9 -21.87 -27.84 -12.42
C MET A 9 -21.62 -29.07 -11.54
N ALA A 10 -20.93 -28.92 -10.40
CA ALA A 10 -20.75 -30.01 -9.45
C ALA A 10 -22.09 -30.49 -8.87
N CYS A 11 -22.98 -29.56 -8.47
CA CYS A 11 -24.32 -29.89 -7.98
C CYS A 11 -25.16 -30.59 -9.06
N LEU A 12 -25.08 -30.12 -10.31
CA LEU A 12 -25.75 -30.73 -11.45
C LEU A 12 -25.27 -32.17 -11.68
N VAL A 13 -23.95 -32.40 -11.65
CA VAL A 13 -23.38 -33.75 -11.79
C VAL A 13 -23.86 -34.66 -10.68
N VAL A 14 -23.83 -34.23 -9.41
CA VAL A 14 -24.31 -35.03 -8.27
C VAL A 14 -25.78 -35.39 -8.43
N LYS A 15 -26.63 -34.42 -8.81
CA LYS A 15 -28.06 -34.64 -9.03
C LYS A 15 -28.34 -35.57 -10.20
N MET A 16 -27.56 -35.47 -11.28
CA MET A 16 -27.75 -36.26 -12.50
C MET A 16 -27.04 -37.62 -12.48
N LEU A 17 -26.14 -37.86 -11.52
CA LEU A 17 -25.34 -39.08 -11.44
C LEU A 17 -26.19 -40.37 -11.44
N PRO A 18 -27.32 -40.46 -10.70
CA PRO A 18 -28.17 -41.65 -10.75
C PRO A 18 -28.80 -41.88 -12.14
N GLU A 19 -29.16 -40.81 -12.84
CA GLU A 19 -29.75 -40.86 -14.18
C GLU A 19 -28.71 -41.25 -15.25
N ILE A 20 -27.45 -40.82 -15.06
CA ILE A 20 -26.33 -41.17 -15.95
C ILE A 20 -26.13 -42.69 -16.03
N TYR A 21 -26.42 -43.44 -14.96
CA TYR A 21 -26.33 -44.91 -14.96
C TYR A 21 -27.46 -45.61 -15.72
N ARG A 22 -28.58 -44.90 -15.99
CA ARG A 22 -29.81 -45.47 -16.56
C ARG A 22 -30.14 -44.94 -17.96
N LEU A 23 -29.16 -44.33 -18.64
CA LEU A 23 -29.35 -43.74 -19.95
C LEU A 23 -29.80 -44.76 -21.00
N SER A 24 -30.83 -44.41 -21.78
CA SER A 24 -31.26 -45.14 -22.96
C SER A 24 -30.24 -45.04 -24.11
N SER A 25 -30.30 -45.99 -25.05
CA SER A 25 -29.44 -45.99 -26.24
C SER A 25 -29.53 -44.69 -27.06
N THR A 26 -30.72 -44.09 -27.12
CA THR A 26 -30.95 -42.80 -27.82
C THR A 26 -30.26 -41.65 -27.10
N GLN A 27 -30.31 -41.61 -25.77
CA GLN A 27 -29.62 -40.58 -24.97
C GLN A 27 -28.10 -40.73 -25.07
N LYS A 28 -27.57 -41.96 -25.07
CA LYS A 28 -26.13 -42.20 -25.27
C LYS A 28 -25.65 -41.72 -26.64
N LYS A 29 -26.43 -41.93 -27.72
CA LYS A 29 -26.12 -41.38 -29.06
C LYS A 29 -26.08 -39.85 -29.07
N ARG A 30 -27.03 -39.21 -28.38
CA ARG A 30 -27.06 -37.74 -28.25
C ARG A 30 -25.85 -37.21 -27.47
N LEU A 31 -25.41 -37.90 -26.42
CA LEU A 31 -24.20 -37.53 -25.66
C LEU A 31 -22.95 -37.60 -26.53
N TRP A 32 -22.80 -38.64 -27.36
CA TRP A 32 -21.70 -38.74 -28.31
C TRP A 32 -21.69 -37.59 -29.32
N ALA A 33 -22.85 -37.26 -29.90
CA ALA A 33 -22.98 -36.12 -30.81
C ALA A 33 -22.65 -34.80 -30.11
N GLY A 34 -23.15 -34.60 -28.89
CA GLY A 34 -22.87 -33.42 -28.08
C GLY A 34 -21.38 -33.28 -27.71
N ALA A 35 -20.73 -34.38 -27.34
CA ALA A 35 -19.29 -34.40 -27.06
C ALA A 35 -18.47 -34.01 -28.29
N GLY A 36 -18.86 -34.48 -29.48
CA GLY A 36 -18.22 -34.10 -30.75
C GLY A 36 -18.36 -32.61 -31.05
N VAL A 37 -19.57 -32.05 -30.94
CA VAL A 37 -19.82 -30.60 -31.13
C VAL A 37 -19.03 -29.77 -30.13
N TYR A 38 -19.06 -30.17 -28.85
CA TYR A 38 -18.29 -29.51 -27.80
C TYR A 38 -16.79 -29.52 -28.11
N GLY A 39 -16.25 -30.64 -28.60
CA GLY A 39 -14.84 -30.73 -28.93
C GLY A 39 -14.41 -29.86 -30.10
N ILE A 40 -15.25 -29.73 -31.12
CA ILE A 40 -15.01 -28.79 -32.23
C ILE A 40 -15.01 -27.35 -31.70
N ALA A 41 -16.01 -26.97 -30.91
CA ALA A 41 -16.09 -25.64 -30.33
C ALA A 41 -14.89 -25.33 -29.42
N ALA A 42 -14.52 -26.26 -28.54
CA ALA A 42 -13.36 -26.12 -27.66
C ALA A 42 -12.05 -26.00 -28.46
N GLY A 43 -11.91 -26.74 -29.57
CA GLY A 43 -10.76 -26.65 -30.45
C GLY A 43 -10.63 -25.31 -31.18
N ILE A 44 -11.75 -24.70 -31.59
CA ILE A 44 -11.78 -23.37 -32.23
C ILE A 44 -11.37 -22.28 -31.23
N VAL A 45 -11.79 -22.41 -29.98
CA VAL A 45 -11.53 -21.42 -28.91
C VAL A 45 -10.15 -21.60 -28.28
N ALA A 46 -9.57 -22.79 -28.32
CA ALA A 46 -8.28 -23.08 -27.70
C ALA A 46 -7.13 -22.30 -28.38
N GLY A 47 -6.49 -21.40 -27.65
CA GLY A 47 -5.23 -20.79 -28.05
C GLY A 47 -4.07 -21.79 -28.02
N LYS A 48 -2.96 -21.49 -28.73
CA LYS A 48 -1.77 -22.37 -28.84
C LYS A 48 -1.24 -22.87 -27.49
N GLU A 49 -1.32 -22.06 -26.44
CA GLU A 49 -0.83 -22.38 -25.09
C GLU A 49 -1.75 -23.37 -24.32
N SER A 50 -2.98 -23.58 -24.78
CA SER A 50 -3.99 -24.41 -24.12
C SER A 50 -4.30 -25.73 -24.82
N VAL A 51 -3.69 -25.98 -25.99
CA VAL A 51 -4.01 -27.13 -26.87
C VAL A 51 -3.81 -28.47 -26.16
N VAL A 52 -2.71 -28.63 -25.43
CA VAL A 52 -2.40 -29.88 -24.70
C VAL A 52 -3.45 -30.17 -23.63
N GLN A 53 -3.91 -29.14 -22.92
CA GLN A 53 -4.95 -29.25 -21.90
C GLN A 53 -6.31 -29.61 -22.53
N SER A 54 -6.68 -28.94 -23.61
CA SER A 54 -7.92 -29.22 -24.34
C SER A 54 -7.97 -30.65 -24.91
N VAL A 55 -6.85 -31.13 -25.46
CA VAL A 55 -6.73 -32.53 -25.93
C VAL A 55 -6.85 -33.52 -24.78
N CYS A 56 -6.18 -33.26 -23.66
CA CYS A 56 -6.27 -34.12 -22.47
C CYS A 56 -7.72 -34.23 -21.97
N MET A 57 -8.43 -33.11 -21.83
CA MET A 57 -9.85 -33.10 -21.43
C MET A 57 -10.74 -33.85 -22.44
N MET A 58 -10.47 -33.71 -23.74
CA MET A 58 -11.22 -34.42 -24.78
C MET A 58 -11.05 -35.93 -24.68
N VAL A 59 -9.84 -36.42 -24.44
CA VAL A 59 -9.57 -37.86 -24.26
C VAL A 59 -10.41 -38.43 -23.11
N PHE A 60 -10.47 -37.74 -21.96
CA PHE A 60 -11.29 -38.20 -20.83
C PHE A 60 -12.79 -38.12 -21.12
N LEU A 61 -13.26 -37.12 -21.86
CA LEU A 61 -14.65 -37.05 -22.30
C LEU A 61 -15.01 -38.24 -23.21
N MET A 62 -14.14 -38.57 -24.16
CA MET A 62 -14.34 -39.70 -25.08
C MET A 62 -14.32 -41.05 -24.35
N ILE A 63 -13.40 -41.23 -23.39
CA ILE A 63 -13.36 -42.42 -22.53
C ILE A 63 -14.64 -42.53 -21.69
N THR A 64 -15.11 -41.41 -21.13
CA THR A 64 -16.36 -41.37 -20.35
C THR A 64 -17.57 -41.79 -21.21
N CYS A 65 -17.72 -41.23 -22.41
CA CYS A 65 -18.78 -41.62 -23.34
C CYS A 65 -18.66 -43.09 -23.78
N ALA A 66 -17.44 -43.61 -23.97
CA ALA A 66 -17.20 -45.02 -24.28
C ALA A 66 -17.62 -45.94 -23.14
N LEU A 67 -17.26 -45.62 -21.89
CA LEU A 67 -17.66 -46.42 -20.74
C LEU A 67 -19.18 -46.44 -20.56
N LEU A 68 -19.84 -45.29 -20.73
CA LEU A 68 -21.30 -45.21 -20.70
C LEU A 68 -21.95 -46.06 -21.81
N TRP A 69 -21.28 -46.26 -22.95
CA TRP A 69 -21.77 -47.08 -24.05
C TRP A 69 -21.56 -48.58 -23.83
N PHE A 70 -20.33 -48.98 -23.48
CA PHE A 70 -19.91 -50.38 -23.51
C PHE A 70 -20.09 -51.11 -22.17
N VAL A 71 -20.03 -50.41 -21.02
CA VAL A 71 -20.16 -51.04 -19.71
C VAL A 71 -21.64 -51.06 -19.30
N LYS A 72 -22.25 -52.25 -19.36
CA LYS A 72 -23.69 -52.44 -19.07
C LYS A 72 -23.97 -52.71 -17.59
N GLU A 73 -23.01 -53.25 -16.85
CA GLU A 73 -23.18 -53.58 -15.43
C GLU A 73 -22.93 -52.34 -14.57
N GLU A 74 -23.94 -51.91 -13.82
CA GLU A 74 -23.93 -50.64 -13.09
C GLU A 74 -22.78 -50.54 -12.07
N LYS A 75 -22.50 -51.60 -11.30
CA LYS A 75 -21.40 -51.60 -10.31
C LYS A 75 -20.04 -51.40 -10.98
N LYS A 76 -19.81 -52.07 -12.12
CA LYS A 76 -18.58 -51.93 -12.91
C LYS A 76 -18.49 -50.55 -13.56
N LEU A 77 -19.60 -50.00 -14.06
CA LEU A 77 -19.64 -48.66 -14.62
C LEU A 77 -19.32 -47.59 -13.58
N ARG A 78 -19.90 -47.70 -12.36
CA ARG A 78 -19.60 -46.82 -11.23
C ARG A 78 -18.10 -46.81 -10.89
N LEU A 79 -17.51 -48.01 -10.75
CA LEU A 79 -16.09 -48.14 -10.48
C LEU A 79 -15.23 -47.58 -11.62
N ALA A 80 -15.57 -47.88 -12.88
CA ALA A 80 -14.83 -47.40 -14.04
C ALA A 80 -14.86 -45.88 -14.16
N LEU A 81 -16.03 -45.25 -13.96
CA LEU A 81 -16.15 -43.79 -13.97
C LEU A 81 -15.41 -43.13 -12.81
N PHE A 82 -15.39 -43.77 -11.63
CA PHE A 82 -14.58 -43.31 -10.50
C PHE A 82 -13.08 -43.37 -10.83
N VAL A 83 -12.59 -44.48 -11.39
CA VAL A 83 -11.18 -44.62 -11.82
C VAL A 83 -10.82 -43.57 -12.86
N VAL A 84 -11.70 -43.33 -13.84
CA VAL A 84 -11.51 -42.30 -14.87
C VAL A 84 -11.48 -40.91 -14.29
N LEU A 85 -12.32 -40.61 -13.29
CA LEU A 85 -12.28 -39.33 -12.58
C LEU A 85 -10.93 -39.12 -11.87
N ILE A 86 -10.42 -40.13 -11.17
CA ILE A 86 -9.11 -40.06 -10.52
C ILE A 86 -7.98 -39.87 -11.55
N CYS A 87 -8.01 -40.63 -12.65
CA CYS A 87 -7.03 -40.49 -13.73
C CYS A 87 -7.12 -39.11 -14.39
N ASN A 88 -8.34 -38.60 -14.60
CA ASN A 88 -8.60 -37.28 -15.16
C ASN A 88 -8.02 -36.18 -14.28
N LEU A 89 -8.23 -36.27 -12.96
CA LEU A 89 -7.68 -35.34 -11.98
C LEU A 89 -6.16 -35.36 -11.97
N ALA A 90 -5.55 -36.55 -11.97
CA ALA A 90 -4.09 -36.71 -12.00
C ALA A 90 -3.48 -36.17 -13.30
N ALA A 91 -4.06 -36.50 -14.46
CA ALA A 91 -3.58 -36.05 -15.76
C ALA A 91 -3.74 -34.54 -15.95
N ASN A 92 -4.91 -33.97 -15.65
CA ASN A 92 -5.12 -32.53 -15.75
C ASN A 92 -4.29 -31.75 -14.74
N GLY A 93 -4.11 -32.27 -13.52
CA GLY A 93 -3.16 -31.70 -12.56
C GLY A 93 -1.75 -31.65 -13.13
N ASN A 94 -1.26 -32.75 -13.71
CA ASN A 94 0.07 -32.75 -14.33
C ASN A 94 0.16 -31.82 -15.55
N VAL A 95 -0.81 -31.83 -16.47
CA VAL A 95 -0.83 -30.90 -17.61
C VAL A 95 -0.87 -29.44 -17.14
N MET A 96 -1.54 -29.14 -16.03
CA MET A 96 -1.61 -27.79 -15.49
C MET A 96 -0.26 -27.36 -14.88
N TYR A 97 0.39 -28.22 -14.08
CA TYR A 97 1.55 -27.81 -13.30
C TYR A 97 2.91 -28.13 -13.94
N GLN A 98 3.02 -29.13 -14.82
CA GLN A 98 4.29 -29.60 -15.37
C GLN A 98 4.76 -28.81 -16.61
N PRO A 99 6.05 -28.89 -16.99
CA PRO A 99 6.62 -28.12 -18.11
C PRO A 99 6.03 -28.44 -19.48
N PHE A 100 5.46 -29.63 -19.66
CA PHE A 100 4.88 -30.06 -20.93
C PHE A 100 3.46 -29.53 -21.18
N GLY A 101 2.85 -28.85 -20.21
CA GLY A 101 1.55 -28.19 -20.36
C GLY A 101 1.62 -26.72 -19.95
N ALA A 102 0.73 -26.26 -19.08
CA ALA A 102 0.64 -24.84 -18.71
C ALA A 102 1.80 -24.37 -17.81
N ASN A 103 2.58 -25.30 -17.23
CA ASN A 103 3.78 -25.02 -16.45
C ASN A 103 3.59 -23.96 -15.35
N ILE A 104 2.43 -24.00 -14.67
CA ILE A 104 2.10 -23.01 -13.65
C ILE A 104 3.14 -22.99 -12.53
N GLN A 105 3.86 -24.10 -12.27
CA GLN A 105 4.98 -24.14 -11.32
C GLN A 105 6.03 -23.05 -11.58
N LYS A 106 6.27 -22.64 -12.84
CA LYS A 106 7.24 -21.60 -13.20
C LYS A 106 6.79 -20.20 -12.73
N THR A 107 5.49 -20.02 -12.50
CA THR A 107 4.93 -18.76 -11.98
C THR A 107 5.09 -18.63 -10.46
N TYR A 108 5.36 -19.73 -9.76
CA TYR A 108 5.61 -19.71 -8.33
C TYR A 108 7.10 -19.53 -8.03
N LEU A 109 7.40 -18.87 -6.91
CA LEU A 109 8.76 -18.74 -6.41
C LEU A 109 9.24 -20.07 -5.81
N LYS A 110 10.53 -20.36 -5.95
CA LYS A 110 11.15 -21.49 -5.24
C LYS A 110 11.03 -21.29 -3.73
N GLU A 111 10.85 -22.38 -3.01
CA GLU A 111 10.86 -22.39 -1.55
C GLU A 111 12.11 -21.67 -0.98
N GLY A 112 11.94 -20.92 0.11
CA GLY A 112 13.01 -20.14 0.74
C GLY A 112 13.40 -18.84 0.02
N THR A 113 12.94 -18.59 -1.23
CA THR A 113 13.25 -17.34 -1.96
C THR A 113 12.74 -16.11 -1.22
N VAL A 114 11.51 -16.18 -0.72
CA VAL A 114 10.86 -15.08 0.01
C VAL A 114 11.59 -14.81 1.33
N GLN A 115 11.98 -15.85 2.07
CA GLN A 115 12.68 -15.69 3.35
C GLN A 115 14.01 -14.95 3.17
N LYS A 116 14.77 -15.24 2.11
CA LYS A 116 16.01 -14.51 1.77
C LYS A 116 15.80 -13.01 1.51
N GLN A 117 14.64 -12.62 0.97
CA GLN A 117 14.32 -11.20 0.76
C GLN A 117 14.04 -10.46 2.07
N TYR A 118 13.54 -11.14 3.09
CA TYR A 118 13.30 -10.56 4.41
C TYR A 118 14.45 -10.76 5.41
N ASP A 119 15.49 -11.51 5.02
CA ASP A 119 16.73 -11.68 5.79
C ASP A 119 17.90 -10.94 5.12
N GLN A 120 17.66 -9.70 4.72
CA GLN A 120 18.68 -8.81 4.16
C GLN A 120 19.40 -8.04 5.27
N LYS A 121 20.61 -7.52 4.98
CA LYS A 121 21.41 -6.73 5.93
C LYS A 121 20.60 -5.58 6.53
N ALA A 122 19.89 -4.81 5.71
CA ALA A 122 19.05 -3.71 6.13
C ALA A 122 17.94 -4.11 7.13
N VAL A 123 17.28 -5.25 6.91
CA VAL A 123 16.24 -5.76 7.82
C VAL A 123 16.82 -6.20 9.15
N ARG A 124 17.96 -6.89 9.12
CA ARG A 124 18.67 -7.30 10.34
C ARG A 124 19.14 -6.10 11.15
N GLU A 125 19.59 -5.05 10.49
CA GLU A 125 20.01 -3.81 11.12
C GLU A 125 18.82 -3.07 11.76
N ALA A 126 17.71 -2.92 11.03
CA ALA A 126 16.46 -2.37 11.56
C ALA A 126 15.98 -3.12 12.83
N ALA A 127 15.96 -4.45 12.78
CA ALA A 127 15.52 -5.28 13.90
C ALA A 127 16.48 -5.26 15.10
N LYS A 128 17.77 -5.01 14.88
CA LYS A 128 18.76 -4.87 15.97
C LYS A 128 18.71 -3.49 16.62
N ALA A 129 18.39 -2.46 15.84
CA ALA A 129 18.38 -1.08 16.30
C ALA A 129 17.12 -0.73 17.11
N SER A 130 15.99 -1.36 16.81
CA SER A 130 14.68 -0.99 17.38
C SER A 130 14.17 -1.98 18.43
N ASP A 131 13.52 -1.44 19.45
CA ASP A 131 12.77 -2.19 20.45
C ASP A 131 11.28 -2.23 20.09
N THR A 132 10.84 -3.37 19.53
CA THR A 132 9.43 -3.58 19.16
C THR A 132 8.48 -3.53 20.35
N THR A 133 8.95 -3.77 21.58
CA THR A 133 8.11 -3.68 22.78
C THR A 133 7.81 -2.24 23.16
N LYS A 134 8.60 -1.28 22.67
CA LYS A 134 8.44 0.17 22.93
C LYS A 134 7.80 0.92 21.77
N MET A 135 7.28 0.21 20.76
CA MET A 135 6.74 0.81 19.53
C MET A 135 7.75 1.64 18.72
N GLU A 136 9.05 1.36 18.82
CA GLU A 136 10.06 2.06 18.02
C GLU A 136 9.93 1.65 16.55
N ARG A 137 9.46 2.57 15.71
CA ARG A 137 9.31 2.32 14.27
C ARG A 137 10.60 2.56 13.51
N VAL A 138 10.75 1.80 12.44
CA VAL A 138 11.86 1.91 11.49
C VAL A 138 11.29 2.09 10.09
N ASP A 139 11.74 3.11 9.36
CA ASP A 139 11.49 3.17 7.92
C ASP A 139 12.68 2.57 7.14
N VAL A 140 12.40 1.60 6.27
CA VAL A 140 13.42 0.87 5.52
C VAL A 140 13.30 1.25 4.06
N MET A 141 14.27 2.05 3.59
CA MET A 141 14.20 2.75 2.31
C MET A 141 15.08 2.11 1.21
N THR A 142 15.54 0.88 1.42
CA THR A 142 16.51 0.23 0.50
C THR A 142 15.88 -0.42 -0.74
N ASP A 143 14.56 -0.50 -0.82
CA ASP A 143 13.88 -1.35 -1.82
C ASP A 143 13.59 -0.65 -3.16
N ARG A 144 14.02 0.60 -3.35
CA ARG A 144 13.91 1.37 -4.61
C ARG A 144 12.54 1.22 -5.31
N GLY A 145 11.44 1.28 -4.55
CA GLY A 145 10.06 1.16 -5.06
C GLY A 145 9.49 -0.27 -5.17
N TYR A 146 10.31 -1.32 -5.09
CA TYR A 146 9.85 -2.72 -5.11
C TYR A 146 9.26 -3.20 -3.76
N ASN A 147 9.55 -2.47 -2.67
CA ASN A 147 9.17 -2.68 -1.26
C ASN A 147 8.21 -3.87 -0.99
N PRO A 148 8.75 -5.02 -0.54
CA PRO A 148 7.97 -6.21 -0.23
C PRO A 148 7.10 -5.99 1.02
N ASN A 149 6.16 -6.87 1.32
CA ASN A 149 5.28 -6.73 2.48
C ASN A 149 6.04 -6.79 3.83
N ARG A 150 6.56 -5.65 4.30
CA ARG A 150 7.36 -5.58 5.53
C ARG A 150 6.56 -5.94 6.78
N ALA A 151 5.23 -5.88 6.76
CA ALA A 151 4.40 -6.36 7.86
C ALA A 151 4.59 -7.86 8.16
N VAL A 152 5.05 -8.65 7.17
CA VAL A 152 5.34 -10.09 7.35
C VAL A 152 6.53 -10.33 8.28
N THR A 153 7.46 -9.37 8.40
CA THR A 153 8.65 -9.49 9.26
C THR A 153 8.27 -9.69 10.74
N MET A 154 7.15 -9.14 11.19
CA MET A 154 6.70 -9.29 12.58
C MET A 154 6.32 -10.71 12.99
N ARG A 155 6.01 -11.62 12.05
CA ARG A 155 5.54 -12.98 12.35
C ARG A 155 6.34 -14.09 11.67
N ALA A 156 7.03 -13.79 10.58
CA ALA A 156 7.63 -14.81 9.73
C ALA A 156 9.16 -14.74 9.64
N THR A 157 9.81 -13.87 10.42
CA THR A 157 11.28 -13.76 10.43
C THR A 157 11.84 -13.70 11.86
N PRO A 158 13.08 -14.14 12.08
CA PRO A 158 13.79 -13.95 13.35
C PRO A 158 14.24 -12.48 13.57
N HIS A 159 13.94 -11.59 12.63
CA HIS A 159 14.38 -10.20 12.59
C HIS A 159 13.15 -9.29 12.49
N ALA A 160 12.27 -9.40 13.48
CA ALA A 160 11.06 -8.59 13.56
C ALA A 160 11.41 -7.13 13.88
N TYR A 161 10.77 -6.21 13.18
CA TYR A 161 10.80 -4.77 13.47
C TYR A 161 9.42 -4.17 13.15
N LEU A 162 9.18 -2.95 13.62
CA LEU A 162 7.94 -2.22 13.34
C LEU A 162 8.16 -1.25 12.18
N GLY A 163 7.66 -1.59 10.99
CA GLY A 163 7.82 -0.75 9.79
C GLY A 163 6.69 0.26 9.59
N CYS A 164 6.96 1.30 8.80
CA CYS A 164 5.92 2.21 8.27
C CYS A 164 5.31 1.75 6.94
N SER A 165 5.96 0.80 6.25
CA SER A 165 5.50 0.27 4.98
C SER A 165 4.43 -0.81 5.14
N VAL A 166 3.37 -0.76 4.33
CA VAL A 166 2.29 -1.76 4.36
C VAL A 166 1.95 -2.26 2.97
N TYR A 167 1.74 -3.57 2.82
CA TYR A 167 1.21 -4.19 1.61
C TYR A 167 0.09 -5.16 1.98
N TYR A 168 -1.14 -4.64 2.10
CA TYR A 168 -2.23 -5.44 2.63
C TYR A 168 -3.61 -4.93 2.17
N SER A 169 -4.52 -5.85 1.84
CA SER A 169 -5.84 -5.51 1.29
C SER A 169 -6.84 -4.99 2.33
N VAL A 170 -6.50 -5.04 3.62
CA VAL A 170 -7.37 -4.56 4.72
C VAL A 170 -6.77 -3.36 5.45
N VAL A 171 -5.93 -2.58 4.76
CA VAL A 171 -5.43 -1.26 5.20
C VAL A 171 -6.61 -0.28 5.31
N SER A 172 -6.52 0.65 6.27
CA SER A 172 -7.53 1.69 6.44
C SER A 172 -7.55 2.63 5.24
N GLY A 173 -8.75 2.97 4.74
CA GLY A 173 -8.91 3.99 3.69
C GLY A 173 -8.36 5.36 4.11
N GLY A 174 -8.29 5.65 5.41
CA GLY A 174 -7.74 6.89 5.95
C GLY A 174 -6.29 7.13 5.57
N PHE A 175 -5.52 6.05 5.41
CA PHE A 175 -4.14 6.13 4.94
C PHE A 175 -4.06 6.70 3.51
N SER A 176 -4.86 6.19 2.58
CA SER A 176 -4.91 6.74 1.22
C SER A 176 -5.41 8.19 1.20
N LYS A 177 -6.38 8.54 2.06
CA LYS A 177 -6.87 9.91 2.18
C LYS A 177 -5.76 10.90 2.58
N LEU A 178 -5.01 10.59 3.64
CA LEU A 178 -3.92 11.45 4.09
C LEU A 178 -2.82 11.58 3.03
N MET A 179 -2.39 10.48 2.42
CA MET A 179 -1.34 10.51 1.41
C MET A 179 -1.75 11.22 0.13
N LEU A 180 -3.03 11.15 -0.27
CA LEU A 180 -3.56 11.93 -1.39
C LEU A 180 -3.58 13.42 -1.07
N ALA A 181 -4.05 13.81 0.13
CA ALA A 181 -4.04 15.21 0.57
C ALA A 181 -2.62 15.80 0.62
N LEU A 182 -1.63 14.99 0.97
CA LEU A 182 -0.21 15.37 1.00
C LEU A 182 0.50 15.21 -0.35
N GLU A 183 -0.21 14.77 -1.41
CA GLU A 183 0.34 14.48 -2.74
C GLU A 183 1.53 13.48 -2.73
N ASN A 184 1.64 12.61 -1.72
CA ASN A 184 2.79 11.72 -1.48
C ASN A 184 2.88 10.60 -2.54
N SER A 185 3.53 10.91 -3.66
CA SER A 185 3.32 10.17 -4.90
C SER A 185 4.09 8.87 -4.98
N SER A 186 5.34 8.88 -4.53
CA SER A 186 6.19 7.70 -4.49
C SER A 186 5.83 6.75 -3.34
N GLY A 187 5.31 7.30 -2.24
CA GLY A 187 4.77 6.49 -1.13
C GLY A 187 3.48 5.75 -1.50
N LEU A 188 2.56 6.38 -2.22
CA LEU A 188 1.25 5.83 -2.57
C LEU A 188 1.13 5.56 -4.09
N MET A 189 1.55 4.38 -4.54
CA MET A 189 1.37 3.95 -5.94
C MET A 189 0.13 3.07 -6.16
N TYR A 190 -0.34 2.39 -5.11
CA TYR A 190 -1.49 1.50 -5.17
C TYR A 190 -2.37 1.70 -3.94
N SER A 191 -3.68 1.47 -4.08
CA SER A 191 -4.64 1.60 -2.97
C SER A 191 -4.39 0.64 -1.79
N HIS A 192 -3.67 -0.45 -2.01
CA HIS A 192 -3.39 -1.50 -1.03
C HIS A 192 -1.92 -1.50 -0.57
N ARG A 193 -1.14 -0.48 -0.92
CA ARG A 193 0.31 -0.43 -0.67
C ARG A 193 0.79 0.97 -0.30
N LEU A 194 1.52 1.05 0.82
CA LEU A 194 2.36 2.20 1.19
C LEU A 194 3.82 1.79 1.22
N ILE A 195 4.67 2.65 0.70
CA ILE A 195 6.13 2.55 0.77
C ILE A 195 6.65 3.67 1.66
N GLY A 196 6.81 3.37 2.95
CA GLY A 196 7.36 4.30 3.94
C GLY A 196 6.62 5.63 4.01
N MET A 197 7.31 6.70 4.40
CA MET A 197 6.79 8.07 4.31
C MET A 197 7.51 8.90 3.23
N ASP A 198 8.03 8.22 2.20
CA ASP A 198 8.81 8.79 1.09
C ASP A 198 10.13 9.47 1.49
N GLY A 199 10.49 9.49 2.77
CA GLY A 199 11.63 10.23 3.30
C GLY A 199 11.30 11.70 3.61
N ARG A 200 10.04 11.99 3.91
CA ARG A 200 9.56 13.33 4.30
C ARG A 200 9.62 13.47 5.81
N SER A 201 10.45 14.38 6.31
CA SER A 201 10.81 14.46 7.74
C SER A 201 9.60 14.58 8.65
N ILE A 202 8.65 15.45 8.30
CA ILE A 202 7.45 15.67 9.11
C ILE A 202 6.57 14.41 9.16
N LEU A 203 6.45 13.67 8.07
CA LEU A 203 5.64 12.47 8.04
C LEU A 203 6.28 11.32 8.82
N ASP A 204 7.60 11.15 8.71
CA ASP A 204 8.35 10.20 9.52
C ASP A 204 8.26 10.54 11.01
N GLN A 205 8.37 11.81 11.37
CA GLN A 205 8.23 12.31 12.73
C GLN A 205 6.84 12.01 13.32
N LEU A 206 5.77 12.40 12.62
CA LEU A 206 4.38 12.18 13.06
C LEU A 206 3.99 10.70 13.09
N ALA A 207 4.64 9.88 12.26
CA ALA A 207 4.48 8.44 12.27
C ALA A 207 5.25 7.76 13.41
N GLY A 208 6.05 8.46 14.19
CA GLY A 208 6.80 7.89 15.30
C GLY A 208 8.05 7.11 14.85
N VAL A 209 8.67 7.49 13.72
CA VAL A 209 9.88 6.83 13.20
C VAL A 209 11.10 7.21 14.03
N ARG A 210 11.67 6.20 14.69
CA ARG A 210 12.90 6.34 15.50
C ARG A 210 14.15 6.14 14.66
N TYR A 211 14.10 5.21 13.71
CA TYR A 211 15.26 4.85 12.88
C TYR A 211 14.91 4.84 11.40
N VAL A 212 15.87 5.20 10.57
CA VAL A 212 15.80 5.04 9.11
C VAL A 212 16.95 4.13 8.68
N VAL A 213 16.66 3.17 7.80
CA VAL A 213 17.67 2.35 7.14
C VAL A 213 17.72 2.70 5.66
N SER A 214 18.83 3.28 5.22
CA SER A 214 19.06 3.72 3.84
C SER A 214 20.51 3.53 3.43
N ASP A 215 20.74 3.01 2.22
CA ASP A 215 22.03 3.00 1.53
C ASP A 215 22.32 4.33 0.81
N GLU A 216 21.30 5.14 0.58
CA GLU A 216 21.38 6.44 -0.08
C GLU A 216 21.18 7.59 0.93
N PRO A 217 22.25 8.35 1.29
CA PRO A 217 22.13 9.45 2.25
C PRO A 217 21.14 10.54 1.84
N SER A 218 20.92 10.75 0.55
CA SER A 218 19.95 11.72 0.01
C SER A 218 18.49 11.33 0.27
N MET A 219 18.22 10.06 0.61
CA MET A 219 16.89 9.57 0.99
C MET A 219 16.62 9.70 2.49
N VAL A 220 17.63 10.08 3.28
CA VAL A 220 17.50 10.21 4.73
C VAL A 220 16.77 11.53 5.03
N PRO A 221 15.69 11.50 5.84
CA PRO A 221 14.99 12.72 6.22
C PRO A 221 15.87 13.66 7.04
N TYR A 222 15.53 14.95 7.00
CA TYR A 222 16.10 15.97 7.88
C TYR A 222 15.88 15.60 9.36
N GLY A 223 16.84 15.94 10.23
CA GLY A 223 16.77 15.61 11.66
C GLY A 223 17.25 14.20 12.03
N PHE A 224 17.82 13.45 11.08
CA PHE A 224 18.40 12.13 11.34
C PHE A 224 19.94 12.15 11.28
N GLU A 225 20.57 11.47 12.23
CA GLU A 225 22.03 11.33 12.31
C GLU A 225 22.49 9.90 12.03
N LYS A 226 23.62 9.79 11.32
CA LYS A 226 24.21 8.50 10.94
C LYS A 226 24.76 7.77 12.17
N LYS A 227 24.30 6.53 12.41
CA LYS A 227 24.79 5.64 13.47
C LYS A 227 25.70 4.53 12.97
N SER A 228 25.47 4.07 11.75
CA SER A 228 26.28 3.06 11.08
C SER A 228 26.36 3.38 9.57
N GLU A 229 26.93 2.48 8.76
CA GLU A 229 26.98 2.60 7.30
C GLU A 229 25.60 2.94 6.68
N THR A 230 24.54 2.29 7.16
CA THR A 230 23.18 2.32 6.58
C THR A 230 22.07 2.68 7.59
N LEU A 231 22.38 2.83 8.88
CA LEU A 231 21.41 3.18 9.93
C LEU A 231 21.54 4.64 10.33
N TYR A 232 20.39 5.30 10.45
CA TYR A 232 20.24 6.67 10.93
C TYR A 232 19.23 6.71 12.07
N GLU A 233 19.48 7.53 13.09
CA GLU A 233 18.59 7.73 14.24
C GLU A 233 18.01 9.14 14.21
N ASN A 234 16.72 9.24 14.52
CA ASN A 234 16.05 10.52 14.68
C ASN A 234 16.61 11.25 15.92
N THR A 235 17.08 12.47 15.73
CA THR A 235 17.61 13.32 16.81
C THR A 235 16.51 13.99 17.62
N GLU A 236 15.29 14.03 17.10
CA GLU A 236 14.13 14.58 17.79
C GLU A 236 13.48 13.59 18.76
N PRO A 237 12.77 14.07 19.81
CA PRO A 237 11.89 13.24 20.61
C PRO A 237 10.82 12.63 19.72
N VAL A 238 10.54 11.35 19.93
CA VAL A 238 9.58 10.61 19.12
C VAL A 238 8.68 9.77 20.01
N SER A 239 7.41 9.69 19.65
CA SER A 239 6.45 8.79 20.25
C SER A 239 5.36 8.43 19.24
N ILE A 240 4.66 7.33 19.50
CA ILE A 240 3.47 6.97 18.73
C ILE A 240 2.21 7.68 19.22
N GLY A 241 2.28 8.43 20.33
CA GLY A 241 1.17 9.20 20.87
C GLY A 241 1.60 10.60 21.26
N TYR A 242 0.78 11.60 20.99
CA TYR A 242 1.02 13.01 21.31
C TYR A 242 -0.30 13.79 21.36
N VAL A 243 -0.30 14.94 22.03
CA VAL A 243 -1.48 15.77 22.23
C VAL A 243 -1.37 17.05 21.41
N TYR A 244 -2.42 17.39 20.66
CA TYR A 244 -2.55 18.68 19.99
C TYR A 244 -3.41 19.64 20.81
N HIS A 245 -3.08 20.94 20.77
CA HIS A 245 -3.87 22.03 21.36
C HIS A 245 -4.50 22.97 20.33
N ALA A 246 -4.44 22.60 19.06
CA ALA A 246 -5.14 23.24 17.97
C ALA A 246 -5.69 22.17 17.04
N TYR A 247 -6.70 22.54 16.26
CA TYR A 247 -7.28 21.65 15.25
C TYR A 247 -7.46 22.37 13.92
N MET A 248 -7.70 21.62 12.87
CA MET A 248 -8.25 22.10 11.61
C MET A 248 -9.36 21.15 11.17
N THR A 249 -10.42 21.66 10.55
CA THR A 249 -11.42 20.79 9.96
C THR A 249 -10.88 20.09 8.71
N GLU A 250 -11.47 18.95 8.32
CA GLU A 250 -11.14 18.31 7.03
C GLU A 250 -11.35 19.28 5.86
N HIS A 251 -12.38 20.14 5.91
CA HIS A 251 -12.61 21.17 4.92
C HIS A 251 -11.45 22.19 4.83
N THR A 252 -10.99 22.71 5.97
CA THR A 252 -9.83 23.61 6.02
C THR A 252 -8.57 22.91 5.51
N ALA A 253 -8.31 21.67 5.94
CA ALA A 253 -7.16 20.89 5.51
C ALA A 253 -7.16 20.63 3.99
N ASP A 254 -8.32 20.33 3.40
CA ASP A 254 -8.46 20.05 1.96
C ASP A 254 -8.29 21.31 1.09
N GLY A 255 -8.41 22.51 1.68
CA GLY A 255 -8.13 23.78 1.02
C GLY A 255 -6.65 24.19 1.02
N LEU A 256 -5.80 23.54 1.82
CA LEU A 256 -4.38 23.85 1.92
C LEU A 256 -3.57 23.24 0.77
N ASP A 257 -2.47 23.90 0.43
CA ASP A 257 -1.44 23.29 -0.39
C ASP A 257 -0.79 22.11 0.33
N ALA A 258 -0.39 21.06 -0.40
CA ALA A 258 0.18 19.84 0.20
C ALA A 258 1.40 20.08 1.12
N LEU A 259 2.23 21.07 0.81
CA LEU A 259 3.38 21.44 1.66
C LEU A 259 2.97 22.28 2.87
N ASP A 260 1.92 23.09 2.75
CA ASP A 260 1.34 23.83 3.88
C ASP A 260 0.63 22.86 4.84
N LEU A 261 -0.18 21.95 4.30
CA LEU A 261 -0.82 20.89 5.07
C LEU A 261 0.20 20.03 5.82
N GLN A 262 1.31 19.67 5.16
CA GLN A 262 2.39 18.94 5.83
C GLN A 262 2.91 19.72 7.05
N ASN A 263 3.19 21.02 6.91
CA ASN A 263 3.72 21.82 8.01
C ASN A 263 2.68 22.01 9.12
N ALA A 264 1.42 22.29 8.75
CA ALA A 264 0.31 22.48 9.67
C ALA A 264 0.06 21.25 10.56
N LEU A 265 0.34 20.04 10.07
CA LEU A 265 0.22 18.80 10.84
C LEU A 265 1.20 18.69 12.03
N LEU A 266 2.26 19.51 12.11
CA LEU A 266 3.08 19.59 13.34
C LEU A 266 2.39 20.38 14.46
N HIS A 267 1.38 21.18 14.14
CA HIS A 267 0.75 22.12 15.08
C HIS A 267 -0.70 21.79 15.39
N ALA A 268 -1.47 21.35 14.41
CA ALA A 268 -2.91 21.17 14.53
C ALA A 268 -3.39 19.82 13.99
N ALA A 269 -4.32 19.21 14.73
CA ALA A 269 -4.97 17.96 14.35
C ALA A 269 -6.05 18.18 13.28
N ILE A 270 -6.10 17.37 12.23
CA ILE A 270 -7.23 17.35 11.29
C ILE A 270 -8.38 16.55 11.91
N LEU A 271 -9.54 17.16 12.05
CA LEU A 271 -10.76 16.55 12.56
C LEU A 271 -11.85 16.49 11.48
N GLY A 272 -12.70 15.46 11.53
CA GLY A 272 -13.90 15.40 10.70
C GLY A 272 -14.83 16.57 10.99
N ASP A 273 -15.59 17.01 9.97
CA ASP A 273 -16.56 18.09 10.11
C ASP A 273 -17.89 17.73 9.43
N PRO A 274 -18.99 17.52 10.18
CA PRO A 274 -19.08 17.54 11.64
C PRO A 274 -18.54 16.24 12.27
N SER A 275 -17.97 16.31 13.47
CA SER A 275 -17.66 15.13 14.28
C SER A 275 -17.77 15.39 15.79
N ASP A 276 -17.85 14.33 16.62
CA ASP A 276 -18.03 14.52 18.07
C ASP A 276 -16.76 15.10 18.70
N ILE A 277 -15.57 14.66 18.28
CA ILE A 277 -14.31 15.19 18.80
C ILE A 277 -14.14 16.68 18.44
N GLN A 278 -14.60 17.12 17.26
CA GLN A 278 -14.60 18.53 16.86
C GLN A 278 -15.54 19.35 17.76
N ASN A 279 -16.77 18.87 17.99
CA ASN A 279 -17.72 19.54 18.86
C ASN A 279 -17.19 19.66 20.31
N GLU A 280 -16.52 18.65 20.80
CA GLU A 280 -15.89 18.64 22.12
C GLU A 280 -14.65 19.54 22.19
N ALA A 281 -13.85 19.60 21.13
CA ALA A 281 -12.70 20.51 21.00
C ALA A 281 -13.15 21.97 21.11
N VAL A 282 -14.19 22.36 20.37
CA VAL A 282 -14.78 23.71 20.43
C VAL A 282 -15.28 24.03 21.84
N LYS A 283 -15.99 23.10 22.49
CA LYS A 283 -16.48 23.27 23.88
C LYS A 283 -15.34 23.42 24.89
N SER A 284 -14.21 22.79 24.61
CA SER A 284 -13.01 22.84 25.46
C SER A 284 -12.12 24.07 25.17
N GLY A 285 -12.53 24.94 24.24
CA GLY A 285 -11.83 26.18 23.91
C GLY A 285 -10.66 26.03 22.96
N LEU A 286 -10.49 24.84 22.34
CA LEU A 286 -9.50 24.64 21.28
C LEU A 286 -9.87 25.47 20.06
N LYS A 287 -8.85 25.97 19.36
CA LYS A 287 -9.03 26.85 18.21
C LYS A 287 -8.73 26.14 16.91
N GLU A 288 -9.47 26.55 15.88
CA GLU A 288 -9.15 26.18 14.52
C GLU A 288 -7.95 27.01 14.03
N GLU A 289 -6.86 26.35 13.63
CA GLU A 289 -5.63 26.97 13.18
C GLU A 289 -5.03 26.21 11.98
N ALA A 290 -4.49 26.97 11.03
CA ALA A 290 -3.76 26.43 9.88
C ALA A 290 -2.51 27.27 9.64
N TRP A 291 -1.35 26.62 9.62
CA TRP A 291 -0.06 27.28 9.45
C TRP A 291 0.53 26.91 8.10
N ASN A 292 1.02 27.91 7.38
CA ASN A 292 1.66 27.68 6.09
C ASN A 292 3.13 27.34 6.28
N ALA A 293 3.71 26.62 5.32
CA ALA A 293 5.13 26.38 5.28
C ALA A 293 5.86 27.63 4.75
N GLU A 294 7.05 27.92 5.30
CA GLU A 294 7.98 28.82 4.64
C GLU A 294 8.63 28.07 3.46
N LYS A 295 8.21 28.43 2.24
CA LYS A 295 8.62 27.74 1.02
C LYS A 295 8.83 28.70 -0.15
N ASN A 296 9.76 28.37 -1.04
CA ASN A 296 10.04 29.14 -2.25
C ASN A 296 10.10 28.22 -3.48
N SER A 297 9.57 28.70 -4.60
CA SER A 297 9.74 28.04 -5.89
C SER A 297 11.08 28.45 -6.52
N LEU A 298 11.89 27.47 -6.89
CA LEU A 298 13.16 27.66 -7.54
C LEU A 298 13.00 27.77 -9.05
N SER A 299 13.63 28.78 -9.64
CA SER A 299 13.76 28.86 -11.10
C SER A 299 14.68 27.73 -11.59
N PHE A 300 14.29 27.05 -12.66
CA PHE A 300 15.11 26.02 -13.28
C PHE A 300 14.99 26.07 -14.81
N THR A 301 15.94 25.45 -15.50
CA THR A 301 15.94 25.37 -16.97
C THR A 301 15.96 23.91 -17.40
N MET A 302 14.99 23.50 -18.21
CA MET A 302 14.96 22.16 -18.78
C MET A 302 16.03 22.01 -19.88
N THR A 303 17.02 21.15 -19.63
CA THR A 303 18.05 20.75 -20.58
C THR A 303 17.81 19.33 -21.10
N ASP A 304 18.58 18.92 -22.11
CA ASP A 304 18.66 17.53 -22.61
C ASP A 304 17.31 16.85 -22.88
N ARG A 305 16.36 17.62 -23.41
CA ARG A 305 14.99 17.15 -23.65
C ARG A 305 14.98 16.13 -24.78
N SER A 306 14.51 14.92 -24.49
CA SER A 306 14.34 13.85 -25.47
C SER A 306 12.89 13.40 -25.51
N SER A 307 12.27 13.46 -26.69
CA SER A 307 10.87 13.08 -26.93
C SER A 307 9.86 13.75 -25.98
N PHE A 308 10.23 14.88 -25.37
CA PHE A 308 9.47 15.62 -24.36
C PHE A 308 9.07 16.98 -24.93
N VAL A 309 7.81 17.11 -25.37
CA VAL A 309 7.29 18.36 -25.96
C VAL A 309 6.14 18.87 -25.11
N TRP A 310 6.41 19.91 -24.33
CA TRP A 310 5.43 20.54 -23.42
C TRP A 310 5.08 21.94 -23.92
N ASN A 311 3.79 22.21 -24.10
CA ASN A 311 3.29 23.50 -24.55
C ASN A 311 1.85 23.72 -24.07
N LYS A 312 1.56 24.89 -23.46
CA LYS A 312 0.22 25.31 -23.01
C LYS A 312 -0.55 24.21 -22.26
N GLY A 313 0.05 23.63 -21.22
CA GLY A 313 -0.62 22.63 -20.39
C GLY A 313 -0.68 21.21 -20.96
N ILE A 314 -0.13 20.98 -22.16
CA ILE A 314 -0.16 19.66 -22.83
C ILE A 314 1.26 19.15 -23.05
N LEU A 315 1.53 17.96 -22.50
CA LEU A 315 2.79 17.24 -22.65
C LEU A 315 2.63 16.08 -23.64
N LYS A 316 3.40 16.08 -24.72
CA LYS A 316 3.43 15.02 -25.73
C LYS A 316 4.73 14.23 -25.63
N ILE A 317 4.61 12.93 -25.35
CA ILE A 317 5.71 11.98 -25.34
C ILE A 317 5.69 11.15 -26.61
N LYS A 318 6.65 11.40 -27.51
CA LYS A 318 6.63 10.87 -28.90
C LYS A 318 7.15 9.43 -29.04
N ARG A 319 7.98 8.97 -28.10
CA ARG A 319 8.62 7.65 -28.13
C ARG A 319 8.29 6.89 -26.85
N ARG A 320 8.96 5.77 -26.62
CA ARG A 320 8.82 4.95 -25.41
C ARG A 320 8.96 5.76 -24.12
N ASN A 321 9.82 6.77 -24.09
CA ASN A 321 10.02 7.64 -22.92
C ASN A 321 10.26 9.08 -23.35
N GLY A 322 9.79 10.02 -22.54
CA GLY A 322 10.17 11.41 -22.55
C GLY A 322 11.09 11.71 -21.39
N VAL A 323 12.08 12.58 -21.60
CA VAL A 323 13.05 12.95 -20.57
C VAL A 323 13.33 14.45 -20.65
N PHE A 324 13.51 15.09 -19.49
CA PHE A 324 14.25 16.34 -19.36
C PHE A 324 15.25 16.24 -18.20
N HIS A 325 16.30 17.05 -18.27
CA HIS A 325 17.27 17.24 -17.21
C HIS A 325 17.21 18.67 -16.69
N THR A 326 17.66 18.90 -15.46
CA THR A 326 17.91 20.22 -14.90
C THR A 326 18.92 20.10 -13.78
N LYS A 327 19.49 21.22 -13.35
CA LYS A 327 20.31 21.31 -12.15
C LYS A 327 19.53 21.95 -11.01
N VAL A 328 19.74 21.45 -9.81
CA VAL A 328 19.13 21.99 -8.58
C VAL A 328 20.25 22.29 -7.60
N THR A 329 20.39 23.55 -7.21
CA THR A 329 21.31 23.98 -6.15
C THR A 329 20.60 23.85 -4.82
N MET A 330 21.10 22.95 -3.97
CA MET A 330 20.56 22.65 -2.66
C MET A 330 21.47 23.19 -1.57
N ARG A 331 20.87 23.72 -0.50
CA ARG A 331 21.53 24.29 0.67
C ARG A 331 21.04 23.63 1.97
N PRO A 332 21.90 23.56 3.01
CA PRO A 332 21.49 23.05 4.32
C PRO A 332 20.33 23.84 4.93
N GLY A 333 19.52 23.17 5.75
CA GLY A 333 18.35 23.79 6.41
C GLY A 333 17.08 23.79 5.58
N TYR A 334 17.05 23.08 4.44
CA TYR A 334 15.89 22.97 3.58
C TYR A 334 15.63 21.52 3.15
N GLU A 335 14.36 21.19 2.95
CA GLU A 335 13.92 20.03 2.17
C GLU A 335 13.47 20.49 0.78
N TYR A 336 13.74 19.67 -0.24
CA TYR A 336 13.45 20.01 -1.63
C TYR A 336 12.44 19.04 -2.22
N TYR A 337 11.60 19.53 -3.12
CA TYR A 337 10.54 18.76 -3.75
C TYR A 337 10.43 19.08 -5.24
N LEU A 338 10.16 18.06 -6.06
CA LEU A 338 9.64 18.23 -7.42
C LEU A 338 8.13 18.03 -7.37
N ARG A 339 7.38 19.01 -7.89
CA ARG A 339 5.92 18.92 -8.00
C ARG A 339 5.45 19.02 -9.44
N LEU A 340 4.53 18.15 -9.83
CA LEU A 340 3.89 18.14 -11.15
C LEU A 340 2.40 18.43 -10.95
N ARG A 341 1.91 19.54 -11.47
CA ARG A 341 0.52 19.98 -11.26
C ARG A 341 -0.36 19.62 -12.45
N GLY A 342 -1.56 19.13 -12.17
CA GLY A 342 -2.54 18.73 -13.19
C GLY A 342 -2.01 17.68 -14.18
N LEU A 343 -1.20 16.73 -13.70
CA LEU A 343 -0.63 15.67 -14.53
C LEU A 343 -1.65 14.54 -14.72
N LYS A 344 -2.21 14.40 -15.93
CA LYS A 344 -3.21 13.36 -16.24
C LYS A 344 -2.97 12.72 -17.60
N ILE A 345 -3.31 11.44 -17.76
CA ILE A 345 -3.30 10.79 -19.08
C ILE A 345 -4.47 11.35 -19.89
N LYS A 346 -4.16 12.02 -21.00
CA LYS A 346 -5.15 12.47 -21.98
C LYS A 346 -5.37 11.46 -23.08
N LYS A 347 -4.29 10.80 -23.52
CA LYS A 347 -4.33 9.76 -24.56
C LYS A 347 -3.15 8.80 -24.42
N SER A 348 -3.44 7.51 -24.37
CA SER A 348 -2.46 6.43 -24.31
C SER A 348 -3.10 5.11 -24.74
N GLU A 349 -2.31 4.14 -25.19
CA GLU A 349 -2.78 2.76 -25.38
C GLU A 349 -2.94 2.00 -24.05
N LYS A 350 -2.19 2.41 -23.03
CA LYS A 350 -2.24 1.86 -21.67
C LYS A 350 -2.96 2.83 -20.74
N ASN A 351 -3.74 2.28 -19.83
CA ASN A 351 -4.45 3.02 -18.79
C ASN A 351 -3.60 3.35 -17.54
N ALA A 352 -2.37 2.84 -17.47
CA ALA A 352 -1.38 3.19 -16.46
C ALA A 352 0.01 3.33 -17.08
N LEU A 353 0.70 4.42 -16.74
CA LEU A 353 2.04 4.77 -17.21
C LEU A 353 2.90 5.22 -16.05
N TRP A 354 4.19 4.87 -16.10
CA TRP A 354 5.14 5.17 -15.04
C TRP A 354 5.93 6.44 -15.36
N ALA A 355 6.31 7.13 -14.30
CA ALA A 355 7.31 8.18 -14.33
C ALA A 355 8.31 7.96 -13.18
N ASN A 356 9.51 8.51 -13.35
CA ASN A 356 10.50 8.55 -12.29
C ASN A 356 11.31 9.85 -12.29
N VAL A 357 11.76 10.18 -11.09
CA VAL A 357 12.72 11.24 -10.82
C VAL A 357 14.01 10.57 -10.38
N THR A 358 15.11 10.94 -11.00
CA THR A 358 16.45 10.51 -10.60
C THR A 358 17.26 11.72 -10.20
N MET A 359 17.89 11.66 -9.03
CA MET A 359 18.87 12.66 -8.60
C MET A 359 20.07 11.91 -8.02
N GLU A 360 21.16 11.91 -8.78
CA GLU A 360 22.32 11.02 -8.52
C GLU A 360 21.88 9.55 -8.45
N ASP A 361 22.15 8.87 -7.33
CA ASP A 361 21.79 7.46 -7.09
C ASP A 361 20.35 7.29 -6.57
N MET A 362 19.71 8.37 -6.12
CA MET A 362 18.31 8.34 -5.69
C MET A 362 17.38 8.21 -6.90
N VAL A 363 16.46 7.25 -6.82
CA VAL A 363 15.37 7.06 -7.79
C VAL A 363 14.03 7.00 -7.06
N ARG A 364 13.08 7.83 -7.51
CA ARG A 364 11.69 7.86 -7.06
C ARG A 364 10.77 7.56 -8.22
N GLU A 365 9.97 6.51 -8.10
CA GLU A 365 8.99 6.12 -9.12
C GLU A 365 7.57 6.44 -8.66
N PHE A 366 6.68 6.71 -9.62
CA PHE A 366 5.25 6.86 -9.38
C PHE A 366 4.45 6.51 -10.64
N VAL A 367 3.15 6.27 -10.46
CA VAL A 367 2.24 5.86 -11.52
C VAL A 367 1.19 6.93 -11.82
N ILE A 368 1.00 7.24 -13.11
CA ILE A 368 -0.13 8.00 -13.63
C ILE A 368 -1.12 7.02 -14.23
N SER A 369 -2.39 7.12 -13.86
CA SER A 369 -3.44 6.23 -14.36
C SER A 369 -4.71 6.99 -14.70
N ASP A 370 -5.51 6.42 -15.61
CA ASP A 370 -6.88 6.85 -15.85
C ASP A 370 -7.89 5.99 -15.05
N THR A 371 -9.16 6.38 -15.11
CA THR A 371 -10.25 5.77 -14.35
C THR A 371 -10.55 4.31 -14.71
N SER A 372 -9.99 3.78 -15.81
CA SER A 372 -10.15 2.37 -16.20
C SER A 372 -9.12 1.45 -15.55
N TYR A 373 -8.13 2.00 -14.83
CA TYR A 373 -7.13 1.21 -14.11
C TYR A 373 -7.65 0.79 -12.72
N ASP A 374 -7.53 -0.50 -12.38
CA ASP A 374 -8.06 -1.07 -11.13
C ASP A 374 -7.52 -0.40 -9.85
N PHE A 375 -6.33 0.21 -9.91
CA PHE A 375 -5.72 0.94 -8.80
C PHE A 375 -5.64 2.45 -9.05
N HIS A 376 -6.59 3.00 -9.82
CA HIS A 376 -6.68 4.43 -10.02
C HIS A 376 -6.85 5.16 -8.68
N LEU A 377 -6.00 6.17 -8.49
CA LEU A 377 -5.98 7.05 -7.33
C LEU A 377 -6.22 8.43 -7.91
N ASP A 378 -7.46 8.90 -7.82
CA ASP A 378 -8.01 10.12 -8.42
C ASP A 378 -7.27 11.38 -7.94
N ARG A 379 -6.04 11.52 -8.42
CA ARG A 379 -5.09 12.57 -8.04
C ARG A 379 -4.73 13.37 -9.26
N GLU A 380 -4.54 14.67 -9.06
CA GLU A 380 -4.20 15.59 -10.15
C GLU A 380 -2.76 16.07 -10.05
N ASN A 381 -2.18 16.02 -8.86
CA ASN A 381 -0.85 16.53 -8.56
C ASN A 381 0.04 15.42 -8.05
N TYR A 382 1.34 15.58 -8.29
CA TYR A 382 2.36 14.64 -7.85
C TYR A 382 3.49 15.39 -7.17
N LEU A 383 3.71 15.14 -5.89
CA LEU A 383 4.81 15.68 -5.10
C LEU A 383 5.82 14.57 -4.80
N ILE A 384 7.08 14.82 -5.12
CA ILE A 384 8.19 13.89 -4.98
C ILE A 384 9.27 14.59 -4.14
N THR A 385 9.67 13.99 -3.02
CA THR A 385 10.81 14.54 -2.26
C THR A 385 12.13 14.31 -3.01
N LEU A 386 12.95 15.35 -2.99
CA LEU A 386 14.34 15.34 -3.45
C LEU A 386 15.32 15.25 -2.27
N GLY A 387 14.81 15.22 -1.04
CA GLY A 387 15.60 15.13 0.19
C GLY A 387 16.21 16.46 0.62
N SER A 388 17.21 16.36 1.50
CA SER A 388 17.96 17.49 2.06
C SER A 388 19.48 17.27 1.92
N VAL A 389 20.27 18.30 2.23
CA VAL A 389 21.73 18.25 2.14
C VAL A 389 22.40 18.83 3.37
N THR A 390 23.56 18.29 3.74
CA THR A 390 24.39 18.79 4.86
C THR A 390 25.40 19.85 4.45
N GLY A 391 25.66 20.00 3.15
CA GLY A 391 26.49 21.03 2.56
C GLY A 391 25.89 21.52 1.25
N GLU A 392 26.17 22.78 0.89
CA GLU A 392 25.72 23.35 -0.37
C GLU A 392 26.30 22.56 -1.55
N GLN A 393 25.42 22.15 -2.47
CA GLN A 393 25.79 21.37 -3.63
C GLN A 393 24.77 21.53 -4.76
N THR A 394 25.24 21.39 -6.00
CA THR A 394 24.36 21.39 -7.17
C THR A 394 24.27 19.98 -7.74
N LYS A 395 23.06 19.44 -7.82
CA LYS A 395 22.80 18.08 -8.30
C LYS A 395 22.08 18.08 -9.64
N ASP A 396 22.36 17.07 -10.46
CA ASP A 396 21.63 16.81 -11.70
C ASP A 396 20.33 16.05 -11.38
N LEU A 397 19.20 16.67 -11.72
CA LEU A 397 17.88 16.07 -11.68
C LEU A 397 17.47 15.63 -13.08
N LYS A 398 16.97 14.41 -13.17
CA LYS A 398 16.39 13.84 -14.39
C LYS A 398 14.95 13.43 -14.13
N PHE A 399 14.03 13.98 -14.90
CA PHE A 399 12.65 13.50 -14.95
C PHE A 399 12.46 12.63 -16.18
N ARG A 400 11.88 11.44 -15.99
CA ARG A 400 11.48 10.55 -17.09
C ARG A 400 10.02 10.15 -16.93
N ILE A 401 9.30 10.16 -18.04
CA ILE A 401 7.90 9.71 -18.11
C ILE A 401 7.70 8.79 -19.31
N ASN A 402 6.90 7.73 -19.14
CA ASN A 402 6.65 6.74 -20.19
C ASN A 402 5.75 7.30 -21.30
N GLY A 403 5.84 6.68 -22.48
CA GLY A 403 4.97 6.92 -23.63
C GLY A 403 5.06 5.75 -24.64
N PRO A 404 4.61 5.94 -25.89
CA PRO A 404 4.02 7.15 -26.44
C PRO A 404 2.70 7.52 -25.76
N ALA A 405 2.53 8.80 -25.40
CA ALA A 405 1.32 9.28 -24.73
C ALA A 405 1.16 10.81 -24.84
N VAL A 406 -0.05 11.28 -24.65
CA VAL A 406 -0.38 12.69 -24.43
C VAL A 406 -0.88 12.84 -23.01
N TYR A 407 -0.29 13.77 -22.28
CA TYR A 407 -0.66 14.12 -20.92
C TYR A 407 -1.15 15.56 -20.88
N GLU A 408 -2.07 15.81 -19.95
CA GLU A 408 -2.23 17.15 -19.37
C GLU A 408 -1.13 17.32 -18.32
N LEU A 409 -0.52 18.50 -18.26
CA LEU A 409 0.50 18.87 -17.28
C LEU A 409 0.49 20.39 -17.22
N GLN A 410 -0.09 20.95 -16.15
CA GLN A 410 -0.28 22.38 -15.99
C GLN A 410 1.01 23.08 -15.62
N ASP A 411 1.76 22.52 -14.67
CA ASP A 411 3.02 23.11 -14.21
C ASP A 411 4.02 22.08 -13.69
N ILE A 412 5.30 22.47 -13.67
CA ILE A 412 6.40 21.74 -13.02
C ILE A 412 7.11 22.72 -12.08
N GLU A 413 7.08 22.42 -10.79
CA GLU A 413 7.67 23.26 -9.74
C GLU A 413 8.82 22.50 -9.07
N ILE A 414 9.92 23.20 -8.78
CA ILE A 414 10.92 22.74 -7.81
C ILE A 414 10.78 23.66 -6.62
N VAL A 415 10.48 23.11 -5.45
CA VAL A 415 10.16 23.87 -4.25
C VAL A 415 11.16 23.53 -3.15
N GLU A 416 11.72 24.55 -2.51
CA GLU A 416 12.45 24.41 -1.25
C GLU A 416 11.52 24.77 -0.08
N VAL A 417 11.60 24.01 1.00
CA VAL A 417 10.84 24.21 2.24
C VAL A 417 11.85 24.41 3.37
N SER A 418 11.74 25.53 4.07
CA SER A 418 12.59 25.87 5.22
C SER A 418 12.34 24.88 6.36
N MET A 419 13.43 24.37 6.95
CA MET A 419 13.41 23.53 8.15
C MET A 419 13.88 24.31 9.38
N ALA A 420 13.94 25.63 9.32
CA ALA A 420 14.45 26.48 10.39
C ALA A 420 13.66 26.33 11.70
N ASP A 421 12.34 26.17 11.61
CA ASP A 421 11.44 26.02 12.76
C ASP A 421 11.09 24.55 13.08
N TYR A 422 11.63 23.60 12.32
CA TYR A 422 11.29 22.18 12.44
C TYR A 422 11.60 21.65 13.84
N HIS A 423 12.82 21.87 14.33
CA HIS A 423 13.26 21.41 15.64
C HIS A 423 12.33 21.94 16.75
N GLU A 424 12.09 23.25 16.77
CA GLU A 424 11.25 23.90 17.78
C GLU A 424 9.82 23.35 17.77
N LYS A 425 9.20 23.25 16.58
CA LYS A 425 7.84 22.72 16.42
C LYS A 425 7.72 21.27 16.87
N VAL A 426 8.69 20.42 16.52
CA VAL A 426 8.69 19.01 16.93
C VAL A 426 8.87 18.88 18.44
N GLN A 427 9.81 19.64 19.01
CA GLN A 427 10.01 19.64 20.47
C GLN A 427 8.74 20.09 21.19
N GLN A 428 8.07 21.15 20.72
CA GLN A 428 6.82 21.63 21.29
C GLN A 428 5.72 20.57 21.24
N LEU A 429 5.45 19.96 20.07
CA LEU A 429 4.44 18.90 19.93
C LEU A 429 4.76 17.69 20.83
N MET A 430 6.05 17.37 20.97
CA MET A 430 6.50 16.19 21.70
C MET A 430 6.70 16.43 23.20
N GLN A 431 6.44 17.64 23.73
CA GLN A 431 6.40 17.89 25.16
C GLN A 431 5.32 17.04 25.83
N GLU A 432 4.11 17.02 25.26
CA GLU A 432 2.97 16.23 25.72
C GLU A 432 2.83 14.90 24.96
N ARG A 433 3.97 14.23 24.74
CA ARG A 433 4.00 12.91 24.10
C ARG A 433 3.61 11.80 25.08
N MET A 434 3.11 10.70 24.54
CA MET A 434 2.97 9.45 25.28
C MET A 434 4.34 8.89 25.63
N THR A 435 4.53 8.58 26.91
CA THR A 435 5.74 7.99 27.48
C THR A 435 5.44 6.57 27.99
N GLU A 436 6.48 5.85 28.43
CA GLU A 436 6.36 4.47 28.93
C GLU A 436 5.64 3.52 27.98
N VAL A 437 5.80 3.74 26.67
CA VAL A 437 5.08 3.01 25.65
C VAL A 437 5.43 1.53 25.72
N LYS A 438 4.40 0.68 25.78
CA LYS A 438 4.51 -0.77 25.79
C LYS A 438 3.56 -1.37 24.78
N LYS A 439 4.08 -2.29 23.96
CA LYS A 439 3.31 -3.06 22.97
C LYS A 439 3.31 -4.54 23.34
N GLU A 440 2.10 -5.05 23.49
CA GLU A 440 1.83 -6.47 23.64
C GLU A 440 1.22 -7.03 22.36
N LYS A 441 0.65 -8.24 22.40
CA LYS A 441 0.15 -8.92 21.20
C LYS A 441 -0.94 -8.12 20.48
N ASN A 442 -1.93 -7.64 21.23
CA ASN A 442 -3.11 -6.92 20.72
C ASN A 442 -3.33 -5.57 21.44
N GLU A 443 -2.34 -5.11 22.20
CA GLU A 443 -2.47 -3.94 23.09
C GLU A 443 -1.27 -3.01 22.92
N ILE A 444 -1.54 -1.71 22.97
CA ILE A 444 -0.55 -0.65 23.11
C ILE A 444 -0.95 0.15 24.33
N SER A 445 0.00 0.39 25.23
CA SER A 445 -0.22 1.17 26.44
C SER A 445 0.89 2.20 26.64
N GLY A 446 0.61 3.20 27.45
CA GLY A 446 1.56 4.24 27.85
C GLY A 446 0.90 5.26 28.76
N THR A 447 1.64 6.33 29.05
CA THR A 447 1.20 7.40 29.95
C THR A 447 1.34 8.75 29.25
N VAL A 448 0.34 9.63 29.39
CA VAL A 448 0.34 10.99 28.83
C VAL A 448 0.12 11.99 29.96
N THR A 449 0.82 13.12 29.93
CA THR A 449 0.53 14.27 30.79
C THR A 449 0.25 15.46 29.89
N ASN A 450 -0.81 16.22 30.20
CA ASN A 450 -1.20 17.40 29.45
C ASN A 450 -1.69 18.52 30.36
N GLU A 451 -1.23 19.74 30.08
CA GLU A 451 -1.47 20.91 30.94
C GLU A 451 -2.84 21.56 30.72
N SER A 452 -3.48 21.24 29.60
CA SER A 452 -4.80 21.71 29.18
C SER A 452 -5.55 20.64 28.39
N ASP A 453 -6.87 20.83 28.22
CA ASP A 453 -7.65 19.97 27.32
C ASP A 453 -7.01 19.98 25.92
N GLY A 454 -7.00 18.84 25.24
CA GLY A 454 -6.33 18.66 23.97
C GLY A 454 -6.87 17.48 23.18
N ILE A 455 -6.26 17.19 22.04
CA ILE A 455 -6.62 16.09 21.16
C ILE A 455 -5.49 15.07 21.20
N LEU A 456 -5.73 13.93 21.84
CA LEU A 456 -4.80 12.81 21.80
C LEU A 456 -4.82 12.22 20.39
N CYS A 457 -3.67 12.18 19.74
CA CYS A 457 -3.44 11.48 18.49
C CYS A 457 -2.52 10.30 18.75
N LEU A 458 -2.99 9.09 18.45
CA LEU A 458 -2.18 7.88 18.41
C LEU A 458 -1.89 7.58 16.94
N ALA A 459 -0.61 7.53 16.56
CA ALA A 459 -0.10 7.25 15.22
C ALA A 459 -0.38 5.82 14.72
N VAL A 460 -1.52 5.24 15.07
CA VAL A 460 -2.04 3.92 14.70
C VAL A 460 -3.20 4.14 13.71
N PRO A 461 -3.15 3.58 12.49
CA PRO A 461 -4.23 3.78 11.53
C PRO A 461 -5.58 3.26 12.04
N TYR A 462 -6.61 4.11 12.01
CA TYR A 462 -7.95 3.78 12.49
C TYR A 462 -8.56 2.62 11.70
N LYS A 463 -9.18 1.67 12.42
CA LYS A 463 -9.93 0.55 11.86
C LYS A 463 -10.98 0.05 12.85
N ASN A 464 -12.08 -0.49 12.33
CA ASN A 464 -13.06 -1.19 13.17
C ASN A 464 -12.39 -2.34 13.94
N GLY A 465 -12.65 -2.40 15.25
CA GLY A 465 -12.06 -3.37 16.17
C GLY A 465 -11.10 -2.76 17.20
N TYR A 466 -10.65 -1.52 16.98
CA TYR A 466 -9.92 -0.76 18.00
C TYR A 466 -10.88 -0.19 19.05
N ARG A 467 -10.41 -0.18 20.31
CA ARG A 467 -11.07 0.44 21.46
C ARG A 467 -9.98 1.09 22.33
N LEU A 468 -10.26 2.27 22.87
CA LEU A 468 -9.33 3.07 23.65
C LEU A 468 -9.88 3.28 25.05
N TRP A 469 -9.00 3.16 26.04
CA TRP A 469 -9.30 3.50 27.42
C TRP A 469 -8.34 4.59 27.91
N ILE A 470 -8.91 5.60 28.56
CA ILE A 470 -8.19 6.64 29.29
C ILE A 470 -8.57 6.49 30.77
N ASP A 471 -7.59 6.29 31.64
CA ASP A 471 -7.81 6.10 33.09
C ASP A 471 -8.81 4.99 33.43
N GLY A 472 -8.74 3.90 32.66
CA GLY A 472 -9.61 2.73 32.80
C GLY A 472 -11.04 2.93 32.29
N LYS A 473 -11.40 4.12 31.80
CA LYS A 473 -12.69 4.40 31.17
C LYS A 473 -12.57 4.32 29.67
N GLU A 474 -13.53 3.67 29.03
CA GLU A 474 -13.55 3.57 27.57
C GLU A 474 -13.95 4.92 26.97
N GLU A 475 -13.12 5.41 26.05
CA GLU A 475 -13.35 6.65 25.34
C GLU A 475 -13.79 6.40 23.91
N LYS A 476 -14.65 7.28 23.39
CA LYS A 476 -15.04 7.25 21.99
C LYS A 476 -13.85 7.68 21.13
N ILE A 477 -13.45 6.83 20.21
CA ILE A 477 -12.40 7.13 19.24
C ILE A 477 -12.97 7.62 17.91
N GLU A 478 -12.32 8.61 17.32
CA GLU A 478 -12.57 9.08 15.96
C GLU A 478 -11.27 9.06 15.15
N THR A 479 -11.40 9.31 13.84
CA THR A 479 -10.24 9.44 12.96
C THR A 479 -9.66 10.85 13.10
N VAL A 480 -8.38 10.95 13.43
CA VAL A 480 -7.59 12.19 13.49
C VAL A 480 -6.56 12.17 12.37
N ASN A 481 -6.22 13.34 11.80
CA ASN A 481 -5.24 13.47 10.71
C ASN A 481 -5.60 12.58 9.49
N LYS A 482 -6.91 12.43 9.22
CA LYS A 482 -7.51 11.56 8.18
C LYS A 482 -7.20 10.06 8.30
N MET A 483 -6.28 9.65 9.19
CA MET A 483 -5.70 8.30 9.22
C MET A 483 -5.65 7.69 10.62
N TYR A 484 -5.31 8.46 11.63
CA TYR A 484 -4.91 8.00 12.95
C TYR A 484 -6.09 7.88 13.91
N ILE A 485 -5.88 7.17 15.01
CA ILE A 485 -6.84 7.07 16.11
C ILE A 485 -6.67 8.27 17.01
N GLY A 486 -7.75 8.90 17.43
CA GLY A 486 -7.69 9.91 18.48
C GLY A 486 -8.99 10.07 19.25
N CYS A 487 -8.88 10.80 20.37
CA CYS A 487 -10.00 11.22 21.21
C CYS A 487 -9.67 12.58 21.84
N LEU A 488 -10.68 13.27 22.37
CA LEU A 488 -10.42 14.41 23.24
C LEU A 488 -9.75 13.88 24.52
N LEU A 489 -8.72 14.57 24.99
CA LEU A 489 -8.07 14.31 26.26
C LEU A 489 -8.28 15.51 27.17
N LYS A 490 -8.89 15.28 28.34
CA LYS A 490 -9.04 16.32 29.36
C LYS A 490 -7.69 16.63 30.01
N LYS A 491 -7.52 17.83 30.54
CA LYS A 491 -6.36 18.19 31.36
C LYS A 491 -6.14 17.16 32.47
N GLY A 492 -4.90 16.71 32.63
CA GLY A 492 -4.52 15.89 33.77
C GLY A 492 -3.06 15.45 33.76
N GLU A 493 -2.65 14.95 34.91
CA GLU A 493 -1.31 14.40 35.12
C GLU A 493 -1.39 12.88 35.06
N ASN A 494 -0.47 12.26 34.30
CA ASN A 494 -0.30 10.81 34.23
C ASN A 494 -1.55 10.01 33.78
N HIS A 495 -2.25 10.47 32.74
CA HIS A 495 -3.30 9.68 32.10
C HIS A 495 -2.77 8.33 31.63
N SER A 496 -3.41 7.25 32.08
CA SER A 496 -3.12 5.92 31.56
C SER A 496 -3.86 5.71 30.24
N VAL A 497 -3.10 5.40 29.18
CA VAL A 497 -3.62 5.18 27.83
C VAL A 497 -3.51 3.70 27.51
N LEU A 498 -4.62 3.09 27.08
CA LEU A 498 -4.66 1.69 26.68
C LEU A 498 -5.49 1.52 25.40
N LEU A 499 -4.83 1.16 24.31
CA LEU A 499 -5.46 0.84 23.03
C LEU A 499 -5.46 -0.67 22.83
N LYS A 500 -6.63 -1.28 22.60
CA LYS A 500 -6.77 -2.71 22.30
C LYS A 500 -7.38 -2.94 20.93
N TYR A 501 -6.98 -4.02 20.27
CA TYR A 501 -7.57 -4.45 19.00
C TYR A 501 -8.17 -5.86 19.09
N GLU A 502 -9.41 -6.00 18.63
CA GLU A 502 -10.07 -7.28 18.40
C GLU A 502 -10.65 -7.31 16.97
N THR A 503 -10.31 -8.35 16.20
CA THR A 503 -10.86 -8.50 14.83
C THR A 503 -12.39 -8.64 14.90
N PRO A 504 -13.16 -7.75 14.25
CA PRO A 504 -14.61 -7.81 14.25
C PRO A 504 -15.13 -9.17 13.74
N GLY A 505 -16.10 -9.74 14.44
CA GLY A 505 -16.71 -11.03 14.08
C GLY A 505 -15.85 -12.26 14.37
N LEU A 506 -14.62 -12.13 14.88
CA LEU A 506 -13.74 -13.28 15.15
C LEU A 506 -14.36 -14.31 16.09
N LYS A 507 -14.94 -13.88 17.21
CA LYS A 507 -15.60 -14.77 18.17
C LYS A 507 -16.80 -15.50 17.55
N ILE A 508 -17.61 -14.80 16.77
CA ILE A 508 -18.76 -15.38 16.06
C ILE A 508 -18.27 -16.40 15.02
N GLY A 509 -17.23 -16.07 14.27
CA GLY A 509 -16.61 -16.99 13.29
C GLY A 509 -16.07 -18.26 13.94
N VAL A 510 -15.45 -18.17 15.12
CA VAL A 510 -15.03 -19.33 15.90
C VAL A 510 -16.23 -20.19 16.29
N ILE A 511 -17.31 -19.58 16.80
CA ILE A 511 -18.53 -20.29 17.19
C ILE A 511 -19.19 -20.99 15.98
N LEU A 512 -19.24 -20.37 14.81
CA LEU A 512 -19.83 -20.96 13.60
C LEU A 512 -18.98 -22.05 12.95
N THR A 513 -17.68 -22.08 13.26
CA THR A 513 -16.74 -23.09 12.73
C THR A 513 -16.77 -24.38 13.55
N ILE A 514 -17.10 -24.26 14.84
CA ILE A 514 -17.34 -25.40 15.75
C ILE A 514 -18.75 -25.92 15.52
#